data_AF-C9J313-F1
#
_entry.id   AF-C9J313-F1
#
_cell.length_a   1.000
_cell.length_b   1.000
_cell.length_c   1.000
_cell.angle_alpha   90.00
_cell.angle_beta   90.00
_cell.angle_gamma   90.00
#
_symmetry.space_group_name_H-M   'P 1'
#
loop_
_entity.id
_entity.type
_entity.pdbx_description
1 polymer ?
#
loop_
_entity_poly.entity_id
_entity_poly.type
_entity_poly.pdbx_seq_one_letter_code
_entity_poly.pdbx_strand_id
1 'polypeptide(L)'
;MEMQQNIENYRATAGVEALQLVDREAKPHMESYNAGVKHYEADDFEMAIRHFEQALREYFVEDTECRTLCEGPQRFEEYEYLGYKAGLYEAIADHYMQVLVCQHECVRELATRPGRLSPIENFLPLHYDYLQFAYYR
;
A
#
# COMPACT_ATOMS: atom_id res chain seq x y z
N MET A 1 3.86 -18.73 -12.28
CA MET A 1 2.74 -19.68 -12.06
C MET A 1 3.12 -20.81 -11.11
N GLU A 2 4.37 -21.28 -11.07
CA GLU A 2 4.79 -22.38 -10.16
C GLU A 2 4.58 -22.08 -8.67
N MET A 3 4.86 -20.84 -8.22
CA MET A 3 4.72 -20.47 -6.80
C MET A 3 3.28 -20.48 -6.28
N GLN A 4 2.30 -20.01 -7.07
CA GLN A 4 0.89 -20.04 -6.67
C GLN A 4 0.38 -21.47 -6.53
N GLN A 5 0.73 -22.34 -7.49
CA GLN A 5 0.38 -23.76 -7.45
C GLN A 5 0.99 -24.45 -6.22
N ASN A 6 2.24 -24.13 -5.88
CA ASN A 6 2.89 -24.67 -4.70
C ASN A 6 2.16 -24.26 -3.41
N ILE A 7 1.76 -22.99 -3.28
CA ILE A 7 1.01 -22.51 -2.10
C ILE A 7 -0.34 -23.22 -1.99
N GLU A 8 -1.06 -23.40 -3.09
CA GLU A 8 -2.33 -24.14 -3.11
C GLU A 8 -2.15 -25.61 -2.69
N ASN A 9 -1.09 -26.26 -3.18
CA ASN A 9 -0.77 -27.64 -2.82
C ASN A 9 -0.44 -27.78 -1.33
N TYR A 10 0.34 -26.84 -0.77
CA TYR A 10 0.63 -26.80 0.67
C TYR A 10 -0.65 -26.62 1.49
N ARG A 11 -1.56 -25.76 1.04
CA ARG A 11 -2.85 -25.53 1.70
C ARG A 11 -3.76 -26.77 1.69
N ALA A 12 -3.67 -27.60 0.64
CA ALA A 12 -4.45 -28.84 0.50
C ALA A 12 -3.85 -30.04 1.26
N THR A 13 -2.66 -29.90 1.85
CA THR A 13 -2.00 -31.00 2.58
C THR A 13 -2.68 -31.22 3.93
N ALA A 14 -3.08 -32.47 4.20
CA ALA A 14 -3.78 -32.83 5.44
C ALA A 14 -2.90 -32.52 6.68
N GLY A 15 -3.45 -31.77 7.63
CA GLY A 15 -2.76 -31.35 8.86
C GLY A 15 -2.18 -29.93 8.83
N VAL A 16 -2.26 -29.22 7.69
CA VAL A 16 -1.90 -27.80 7.62
C VAL A 16 -3.10 -26.96 8.06
N GLU A 17 -2.98 -26.32 9.22
CA GLU A 17 -3.97 -25.32 9.66
C GLU A 17 -3.78 -24.02 8.86
N ALA A 18 -4.88 -23.31 8.56
CA ALA A 18 -4.83 -22.05 7.82
C ALA A 18 -3.94 -20.99 8.50
N LEU A 19 -3.74 -21.09 9.82
CA LEU A 19 -2.88 -20.22 10.63
C LEU A 19 -1.37 -20.40 10.34
N GLN A 20 -0.97 -21.48 9.66
CA GLN A 20 0.44 -21.76 9.36
C GLN A 20 0.94 -21.04 8.09
N LEU A 21 0.03 -20.52 7.28
CA LEU A 21 0.32 -19.72 6.08
C LEU A 21 0.00 -18.25 6.39
N VAL A 22 1.04 -17.48 6.73
CA VAL A 22 0.93 -16.05 7.05
C VAL A 22 1.45 -15.24 5.86
N ASP A 23 0.60 -14.40 5.30
CA ASP A 23 1.02 -13.42 4.31
C ASP A 23 1.79 -12.30 5.02
N ARG A 24 3.09 -12.17 4.73
CA ARG A 24 3.97 -11.14 5.29
C ARG A 24 3.96 -9.86 4.45
N GLU A 25 3.40 -9.90 3.26
CA GLU A 25 3.24 -8.76 2.35
C GLU A 25 1.84 -8.14 2.47
N ALA A 26 0.94 -8.77 3.23
CA ALA A 26 -0.37 -8.23 3.54
C ALA A 26 -0.24 -6.90 4.27
N LYS A 27 -0.81 -5.86 3.65
CA LYS A 27 -0.87 -4.52 4.24
C LYS A 27 -2.16 -4.39 5.08
N PRO A 28 -2.08 -4.06 6.38
CA PRO A 28 -3.25 -4.00 7.25
C PRO A 28 -4.37 -3.12 6.71
N HIS A 29 -4.02 -1.93 6.19
CA HIS A 29 -5.02 -0.98 5.65
C HIS A 29 -5.82 -1.56 4.49
N MET A 30 -5.21 -2.43 3.68
CA MET A 30 -5.88 -3.11 2.57
C MET A 30 -6.85 -4.18 3.06
N GLU A 31 -6.51 -4.91 4.13
CA GLU A 31 -7.40 -5.89 4.72
C GLU A 31 -8.64 -5.22 5.32
N SER A 32 -8.44 -4.15 6.10
CA SER A 32 -9.50 -3.31 6.65
C SER A 32 -10.38 -2.71 5.55
N TYR A 33 -9.77 -2.19 4.47
CA TYR A 33 -10.51 -1.66 3.33
C TYR A 33 -11.38 -2.73 2.65
N ASN A 34 -10.81 -3.92 2.38
CA ASN A 34 -11.55 -5.01 1.75
C ASN A 34 -12.69 -5.53 2.65
N ALA A 35 -12.49 -5.54 3.97
CA ALA A 35 -13.55 -5.85 4.93
C ALA A 35 -14.66 -4.80 4.91
N GLY A 36 -14.30 -3.51 4.89
CA GLY A 36 -15.25 -2.40 4.75
C GLY A 36 -16.12 -2.52 3.49
N VAL A 37 -15.50 -2.79 2.34
CA VAL A 37 -16.23 -3.02 1.07
C VAL A 37 -17.19 -4.20 1.18
N LYS A 38 -16.79 -5.32 1.80
CA LYS A 38 -17.68 -6.49 1.97
C LYS A 38 -18.90 -6.18 2.84
N HIS A 39 -18.72 -5.45 3.94
CA HIS A 39 -19.84 -5.05 4.81
C HIS A 39 -20.74 -4.02 4.12
N TYR A 40 -20.15 -3.09 3.37
CA TYR A 40 -20.88 -2.12 2.55
C TYR A 40 -21.76 -2.81 1.49
N GLU A 41 -21.21 -3.79 0.76
CA GLU A 41 -21.96 -4.59 -0.22
C GLU A 41 -23.07 -5.46 0.40
N ALA A 42 -22.97 -5.74 1.71
CA ALA A 42 -23.96 -6.49 2.49
C ALA A 42 -24.98 -5.59 3.21
N ASP A 43 -25.01 -4.28 2.93
CA ASP A 43 -25.83 -3.26 3.60
C ASP A 43 -25.61 -3.15 5.13
N ASP A 44 -24.49 -3.69 5.64
CA ASP A 44 -24.08 -3.56 7.05
C ASP A 44 -23.22 -2.31 7.22
N PHE A 45 -23.88 -1.15 7.20
CA PHE A 45 -23.20 0.15 7.23
C PHE A 45 -22.45 0.41 8.54
N GLU A 46 -22.93 -0.12 9.68
CA GLU A 46 -22.26 0.08 10.97
C GLU A 46 -20.88 -0.57 10.98
N MET A 47 -20.77 -1.82 10.52
CA MET A 47 -19.48 -2.49 10.39
C MET A 47 -18.63 -1.89 9.26
N ALA A 48 -19.25 -1.50 8.15
CA ALA A 48 -18.54 -0.86 7.05
C ALA A 48 -17.83 0.43 7.52
N ILE A 49 -18.51 1.30 8.28
CA ILE A 49 -17.94 2.52 8.85
C ILE A 49 -16.72 2.19 9.73
N ARG A 50 -16.86 1.24 10.65
CA ARG A 50 -15.75 0.85 11.55
C ARG A 50 -14.51 0.39 10.76
N HIS A 51 -14.72 -0.42 9.74
CA HIS A 51 -13.62 -0.93 8.91
C HIS A 51 -13.00 0.13 8.01
N PHE A 52 -13.79 1.03 7.40
CA PHE A 52 -13.24 2.11 6.59
C PHE A 52 -12.48 3.15 7.43
N GLU A 53 -12.94 3.48 8.63
CA GLU A 53 -12.18 4.34 9.55
C GLU A 53 -10.88 3.68 10.00
N GLN A 54 -10.92 2.38 10.30
CA GLN A 54 -9.72 1.63 10.65
C GLN A 54 -8.73 1.62 9.47
N ALA A 55 -9.22 1.36 8.26
CA ALA A 55 -8.40 1.39 7.04
C ALA A 55 -7.74 2.75 6.82
N LEU A 56 -8.44 3.86 7.06
CA LEU A 56 -7.87 5.20 6.95
C LEU A 56 -6.78 5.45 8.00
N ARG A 57 -6.97 5.03 9.25
CA ARG A 57 -5.94 5.18 10.30
C ARG A 57 -4.68 4.39 9.95
N GLU A 58 -4.85 3.14 9.53
CA GLU A 58 -3.75 2.28 9.10
C GLU A 58 -3.06 2.84 7.86
N TYR A 59 -3.83 3.35 6.89
CA TYR A 59 -3.28 3.97 5.67
C TYR A 59 -2.34 5.13 5.98
N PHE A 60 -2.69 6.03 6.91
CA PHE A 60 -1.82 7.16 7.26
C PHE A 60 -0.57 6.74 8.03
N VAL A 61 -0.63 5.65 8.81
CA VAL A 61 0.56 5.06 9.43
C VAL A 61 1.50 4.55 8.34
N GLU A 62 0.99 3.76 7.40
CA GLU A 62 1.75 3.20 6.28
C GLU A 62 2.28 4.30 5.33
N ASP A 63 1.52 5.37 5.09
CA ASP A 63 1.98 6.55 4.32
C ASP A 63 3.15 7.23 5.01
N THR A 64 3.07 7.39 6.33
CA THR A 64 4.17 7.97 7.10
C THR A 64 5.40 7.07 7.02
N GLU A 65 5.24 5.77 7.22
CA GLU A 65 6.35 4.81 7.13
C GLU A 65 6.99 4.81 5.74
N CYS A 66 6.19 4.72 4.67
CA CYS A 66 6.68 4.77 3.29
C CYS A 66 7.49 6.06 3.03
N ARG A 67 6.95 7.21 3.43
CA ARG A 67 7.62 8.50 3.23
C ARG A 67 8.90 8.62 4.04
N THR A 68 8.96 8.05 5.24
CA THR A 68 10.21 8.03 6.03
C THR A 68 11.31 7.21 5.36
N LEU A 69 10.96 6.16 4.63
CA LEU A 69 11.93 5.35 3.87
C LEU A 69 12.49 6.06 2.63
N CYS A 70 11.87 7.17 2.21
CA CYS A 70 12.36 7.99 1.11
C CYS A 70 13.52 8.92 1.48
N GLU A 71 13.70 9.26 2.76
CA GLU A 71 14.75 10.19 3.26
C GLU A 71 16.15 9.54 3.31
N GLY A 72 16.42 8.58 2.42
CA GLY A 72 17.69 7.86 2.32
C GLY A 72 18.77 8.65 1.56
N PRO A 73 19.97 8.07 1.37
CA PRO A 73 21.01 8.69 0.55
C PRO A 73 20.58 8.80 -0.91
N GLN A 74 21.17 9.75 -1.66
CA GLN A 74 20.96 9.89 -3.10
C GLN A 74 21.24 8.56 -3.81
N ARG A 75 20.26 8.07 -4.55
CA ARG A 75 20.37 6.86 -5.35
C ARG A 75 20.75 7.25 -6.78
N PHE A 76 21.69 6.52 -7.35
CA PHE A 76 22.09 6.64 -8.75
C PHE A 76 21.73 5.34 -9.46
N GLU A 77 21.27 5.43 -10.70
CA GLU A 77 21.07 4.25 -11.52
C GLU A 77 22.43 3.76 -12.06
N GLU A 78 22.73 2.48 -11.84
CA GLU A 78 23.95 1.81 -12.31
C GLU A 78 25.25 2.62 -12.07
N TYR A 79 25.79 3.22 -13.14
CA TYR A 79 27.07 3.93 -13.16
C TYR A 79 26.93 5.45 -13.33
N GLU A 80 25.72 6.01 -13.22
CA GLU A 80 25.49 7.46 -13.37
C GLU A 80 26.33 8.29 -12.40
N TYR A 81 26.61 7.75 -11.21
CA TYR A 81 27.46 8.39 -10.21
C TYR A 81 28.88 8.71 -10.72
N LEU A 82 29.41 7.96 -11.70
CA LEU A 82 30.73 8.21 -12.29
C LEU A 82 30.75 9.46 -13.17
N GLY A 83 29.61 9.79 -13.78
CA GLY A 83 29.42 10.96 -14.63
C GLY A 83 28.89 12.17 -13.88
N TYR A 84 28.42 11.97 -12.65
CA TYR A 84 27.77 13.01 -11.86
C TYR A 84 28.74 14.10 -11.42
N LYS A 85 28.57 15.30 -11.99
CA LYS A 85 29.37 16.49 -11.71
C LYS A 85 28.46 17.69 -11.43
N ALA A 86 27.71 17.60 -10.34
CA ALA A 86 26.86 18.68 -9.88
C ALA A 86 27.60 19.59 -8.89
N GLY A 87 27.31 20.89 -8.94
CA GLY A 87 27.65 21.81 -7.85
C GLY A 87 26.84 21.50 -6.57
N LEU A 88 27.21 22.11 -5.44
CA LEU A 88 26.53 21.86 -4.15
C LEU A 88 25.01 22.06 -4.22
N TYR A 89 24.55 23.17 -4.80
CA TYR A 89 23.12 23.47 -4.88
C TYR A 89 22.37 22.56 -5.85
N GLU A 90 23.01 22.16 -6.95
CA GLU A 90 22.46 21.20 -7.91
C GLU A 90 22.31 19.83 -7.25
N ALA A 91 23.33 19.37 -6.53
CA ALA A 91 23.28 18.10 -5.80
C ALA A 91 22.18 18.06 -4.73
N ILE A 92 22.03 19.16 -3.98
CA ILE A 92 20.94 19.29 -3.00
C ILE A 92 19.58 19.25 -3.70
N ALA A 93 19.40 20.02 -4.78
CA ALA A 93 18.13 20.08 -5.51
C ALA A 93 17.75 18.73 -6.12
N ASP A 94 18.71 18.05 -6.78
CA ASP A 94 18.51 16.72 -7.36
C ASP A 94 18.12 15.69 -6.30
N HIS A 95 18.80 15.70 -5.17
CA HIS A 95 18.49 14.80 -4.07
C HIS A 95 17.08 15.05 -3.51
N TYR A 96 16.70 16.30 -3.24
CA TYR A 96 15.35 16.62 -2.78
C TYR A 96 14.28 16.29 -3.82
N MET A 97 14.56 16.48 -5.11
CA MET A 97 13.67 16.05 -6.18
C MET A 97 13.43 14.54 -6.13
N GLN A 98 14.49 13.74 -5.95
CA GLN A 98 14.37 12.29 -5.77
C GLN A 98 13.53 11.91 -4.55
N VAL A 99 13.76 12.56 -3.40
CA VAL A 99 12.97 12.34 -2.19
C VAL A 99 11.49 12.66 -2.43
N LEU A 100 11.19 13.80 -3.05
CA LEU A 100 9.82 14.23 -3.34
C LEU A 100 9.11 13.29 -4.30
N VAL A 101 9.80 12.81 -5.35
CA VAL A 101 9.25 11.82 -6.28
C VAL A 101 8.93 10.52 -5.55
N CYS A 102 9.84 10.03 -4.69
CA CYS A 102 9.59 8.84 -3.87
C CYS A 102 8.37 9.02 -2.95
N GLN A 103 8.28 10.15 -2.24
CA GLN A 103 7.15 10.42 -1.34
C GLN A 103 5.82 10.52 -2.09
N HIS A 104 5.82 11.11 -3.28
CA HIS A 104 4.62 11.18 -4.13
C HIS A 104 4.15 9.78 -4.54
N GLU A 105 5.09 8.88 -4.78
CA GLU A 105 4.82 7.53 -5.23
C GLU A 105 4.22 6.62 -4.15
N CYS A 106 4.43 6.93 -2.87
CA CYS A 106 3.84 6.20 -1.75
C CYS A 106 2.32 6.03 -1.88
N VAL A 107 1.59 7.06 -2.36
CA VAL A 107 0.15 6.98 -2.58
C VAL A 107 -0.21 5.89 -3.60
N ARG A 108 0.59 5.74 -4.66
CA ARG A 108 0.41 4.71 -5.69
C ARG A 108 0.76 3.32 -5.17
N GLU A 109 1.84 3.19 -4.41
CA GLU A 109 2.24 1.93 -3.80
C GLU A 109 1.25 1.43 -2.74
N LEU A 110 0.67 2.35 -1.95
CA LEU A 110 -0.34 2.02 -0.93
C LEU A 110 -1.71 1.70 -1.54
N ALA A 111 -2.01 2.23 -2.73
CA ALA A 111 -3.22 1.91 -3.48
C ALA A 111 -3.10 0.61 -4.30
N THR A 112 -1.90 0.02 -4.41
CA THR A 112 -1.66 -1.18 -5.22
C THR A 112 -1.78 -2.43 -4.36
N ARG A 113 -2.61 -3.39 -4.80
CA ARG A 113 -2.77 -4.67 -4.11
C ARG A 113 -1.57 -5.59 -4.38
N PRO A 114 -1.15 -6.42 -3.42
CA PRO A 114 -0.17 -7.48 -3.68
C PRO A 114 -0.59 -8.32 -4.91
N GLY A 115 0.34 -8.51 -5.84
CA GLY A 115 0.10 -9.25 -7.09
C GLY A 115 -0.65 -8.50 -8.20
N ARG A 116 -0.99 -7.22 -8.02
CA ARG A 116 -1.50 -6.33 -9.09
C ARG A 116 -0.44 -5.31 -9.48
N LEU A 117 -0.39 -4.96 -10.76
CA LEU A 117 0.51 -3.92 -11.29
C LEU A 117 -0.10 -2.52 -11.24
N SER A 118 -1.44 -2.44 -11.24
CA SER A 118 -2.18 -1.18 -11.30
C SER A 118 -2.73 -0.81 -9.91
N PRO A 119 -2.58 0.45 -9.49
CA PRO A 119 -3.21 0.96 -8.27
C PRO A 119 -4.74 0.98 -8.41
N ILE A 120 -5.44 0.96 -7.29
CA ILE A 120 -6.87 1.28 -7.24
C ILE A 120 -7.04 2.77 -7.55
N GLU A 121 -7.86 3.09 -8.56
CA GLU A 121 -8.13 4.48 -8.91
C GLU A 121 -8.82 5.22 -7.77
N ASN A 122 -8.36 6.45 -7.49
CA ASN A 122 -8.91 7.32 -6.46
C ASN A 122 -9.02 6.62 -5.08
N PHE A 123 -8.07 5.75 -4.73
CA PHE A 123 -8.12 4.91 -3.53
C PHE A 123 -8.49 5.70 -2.26
N LEU A 124 -7.77 6.79 -1.97
CA LEU A 124 -8.04 7.60 -0.78
C LEU A 124 -9.42 8.32 -0.86
N PRO A 125 -9.76 9.04 -1.94
CA PRO A 125 -11.12 9.59 -2.12
C PRO A 125 -12.24 8.56 -1.97
N LEU A 126 -12.03 7.33 -2.46
CA LEU A 126 -13.03 6.27 -2.43
C LEU A 126 -13.40 5.83 -1.01
N HIS A 127 -12.46 5.88 -0.05
CA HIS A 127 -12.79 5.64 1.37
C HIS A 127 -13.81 6.65 1.87
N TYR A 128 -13.61 7.93 1.54
CA TYR A 128 -14.50 8.99 1.97
C TYR A 128 -15.85 8.96 1.27
N ASP A 129 -15.90 8.51 0.01
CA ASP A 129 -17.15 8.28 -0.71
C ASP A 129 -18.00 7.19 -0.03
N TYR A 130 -17.39 6.05 0.30
CA TYR A 130 -18.06 4.98 1.05
C TYR A 130 -18.52 5.44 2.44
N LEU A 131 -17.65 6.13 3.18
CA LEU A 131 -17.99 6.66 4.50
C LEU A 131 -19.13 7.67 4.42
N GLN A 132 -19.09 8.59 3.45
CA GLN A 132 -20.14 9.56 3.24
C GLN A 132 -21.47 8.84 3.02
N PHE A 133 -21.54 7.88 2.09
CA PHE A 133 -22.77 7.11 1.88
C PHE A 133 -23.23 6.38 3.14
N ALA A 134 -22.33 5.64 3.81
CA ALA A 134 -22.66 4.81 4.96
C ALA A 134 -23.14 5.63 6.16
N TYR A 135 -22.60 6.83 6.38
CA TYR A 135 -23.03 7.74 7.45
C TYR A 135 -24.42 8.36 7.22
N TYR A 136 -24.87 8.47 5.97
CA TYR A 136 -26.16 9.05 5.61
C TYR A 136 -27.30 8.03 5.48
N ARG A 137 -27.00 6.73 5.53
CA ARG A 137 -27.97 5.64 5.45
C ARG A 137 -28.49 5.25 6.83
#